data_AF-A0A835ZQD6-F1
#
_entry.id   AF-A0A835ZQD6-F1
#
_cell.length_a   1.000
_cell.length_b   1.000
_cell.length_c   1.000
_cell.angle_alpha   90.00
_cell.angle_beta   90.00
_cell.angle_gamma   90.00
#
_symmetry.space_group_name_H-M   'P 1'
#
loop_
_entity.id
_entity.type
_entity.pdbx_description
1 polymer ?
#
loop_
_entity_poly.entity_id
_entity_poly.type
_entity_poly.pdbx_seq_one_letter_code
_entity_poly.pdbx_strand_id
1 'polypeptide(L)'
;MKTIAIAAAACAAASVEGFVLAPAGTQCSSVVMSAEPLDRRAFAGNAAVALAGLTAFSQGASAAKYFGDKNDYPEVVKPEDAVKDDAAFGSAETKSAVSDIKGYKQAVVELQSALKADPQADLRSQLKRSFEYSKLRTSLNTAGAAFDEDSQRGLDRITRLILQDAVEFEEASKLKPGTTRNQRKLSLMTTKLTKLSSELDEMLKFF
;
A
#
# COMPACT_ATOMS: atom_id res chain seq x y z
N MET A 1 -43.23 13.08 32.98
CA MET A 1 -43.74 13.74 31.76
C MET A 1 -43.75 15.23 31.99
N LYS A 2 -42.77 15.94 31.41
CA LYS A 2 -42.75 17.41 31.37
C LYS A 2 -42.25 17.81 29.98
N THR A 3 -43.18 18.28 29.17
CA THR A 3 -43.01 18.91 27.87
C THR A 3 -42.41 20.30 28.06
N ILE A 4 -41.32 20.62 27.35
CA ILE A 4 -40.85 22.00 27.18
C ILE A 4 -40.66 22.25 25.69
N ALA A 5 -41.14 23.43 25.31
CA ALA A 5 -41.54 23.87 23.99
C ALA A 5 -40.38 24.21 23.04
N ILE A 6 -40.74 24.10 21.77
CA ILE A 6 -40.08 24.56 20.55
C ILE A 6 -39.82 26.07 20.61
N ALA A 7 -38.60 26.49 20.31
CA ALA A 7 -38.29 27.87 19.93
C ALA A 7 -37.49 27.84 18.61
N ALA A 8 -38.16 28.25 17.54
CA ALA A 8 -37.57 28.53 16.24
C ALA A 8 -36.75 29.82 16.31
N ALA A 9 -35.53 29.78 15.78
CA ALA A 9 -34.72 30.97 15.54
C ALA A 9 -34.31 31.01 14.06
N ALA A 10 -34.56 32.16 13.46
CA ALA A 10 -34.61 32.43 12.04
C ALA A 10 -33.23 32.59 11.37
N CYS A 11 -33.25 32.34 10.07
CA CYS A 11 -32.49 32.96 8.98
C CYS A 11 -31.38 33.97 9.35
N ALA A 12 -30.16 33.66 8.91
CA ALA A 12 -29.22 34.65 8.42
C ALA A 12 -28.52 34.10 7.16
N ALA A 13 -29.02 34.50 5.99
CA ALA A 13 -28.34 34.36 4.72
C ALA A 13 -27.28 35.45 4.62
N ALA A 14 -26.00 35.06 4.59
CA ALA A 14 -24.90 35.95 4.26
C ALA A 14 -24.43 35.66 2.84
N SER A 15 -24.82 36.56 1.93
CA SER A 15 -24.33 36.65 0.56
C SER A 15 -22.88 37.14 0.57
N VAL A 16 -21.96 36.39 -0.04
CA VAL A 16 -20.65 36.90 -0.45
C VAL A 16 -20.56 36.78 -1.96
N GLU A 17 -20.50 37.93 -2.60
CA GLU A 17 -20.39 38.11 -4.04
C GLU A 17 -18.97 37.77 -4.52
N GLY A 18 -18.91 37.04 -5.63
CA GLY A 18 -18.10 37.39 -6.80
C GLY A 18 -16.57 37.34 -6.68
N PHE A 19 -15.98 36.16 -6.90
CA PHE A 19 -14.69 36.06 -7.58
C PHE A 19 -14.88 35.22 -8.86
N VAL A 20 -14.98 35.92 -9.99
CA VAL A 20 -15.13 35.32 -11.33
C VAL A 20 -13.74 34.96 -11.84
N LEU A 21 -13.42 33.66 -11.90
CA LEU A 21 -12.27 33.15 -12.63
C LEU A 21 -12.69 32.95 -14.11
N ALA A 22 -12.03 33.66 -15.02
CA ALA A 22 -12.28 33.56 -16.45
C ALA A 22 -12.06 32.13 -16.99
N PRO A 23 -12.86 31.65 -17.96
CA PRO A 23 -12.61 30.35 -18.58
C PRO A 23 -11.40 30.44 -19.52
N ALA A 24 -10.29 29.85 -19.11
CA ALA A 24 -9.16 29.57 -19.99
C ALA A 24 -9.61 28.54 -21.04
N GLY A 25 -9.83 29.01 -22.28
CA GLY A 25 -10.14 28.16 -23.43
C GLY A 25 -9.00 27.19 -23.68
N THR A 26 -9.20 25.92 -23.33
CA THR A 26 -8.34 24.81 -23.73
C THR A 26 -8.82 24.33 -25.09
N GLN A 27 -8.06 24.64 -26.14
CA GLN A 27 -8.29 24.11 -27.47
C GLN A 27 -7.95 22.61 -27.46
N CYS A 28 -8.97 21.75 -27.51
CA CYS A 28 -8.79 20.33 -27.79
C CYS A 28 -8.68 20.15 -29.31
N SER A 29 -7.46 19.97 -29.81
CA SER A 29 -7.27 19.46 -31.17
C SER A 29 -7.76 18.02 -31.24
N SER A 30 -8.86 17.78 -31.95
CA SER A 30 -9.31 16.43 -32.30
C SER A 30 -8.34 15.81 -33.29
N VAL A 31 -7.56 14.81 -32.87
CA VAL A 31 -6.82 13.94 -33.79
C VAL A 31 -7.84 13.04 -34.47
N VAL A 32 -8.16 13.35 -35.73
CA VAL A 32 -8.92 12.44 -36.61
C VAL A 32 -7.96 11.32 -37.02
N MET A 33 -8.07 10.16 -36.39
CA MET A 33 -7.41 8.95 -36.89
C MET A 33 -8.22 8.39 -38.05
N SER A 34 -7.72 8.63 -39.28
CA SER A 34 -8.18 7.91 -40.46
C SER A 34 -7.72 6.46 -40.35
N ALA A 35 -8.64 5.55 -40.07
CA ALA A 35 -8.36 4.11 -40.07
C ALA A 35 -8.45 3.60 -41.51
N GLU A 36 -7.31 3.41 -42.17
CA GLU A 36 -7.27 2.56 -43.35
C GLU A 36 -7.56 1.11 -42.92
N PRO A 37 -8.43 0.37 -43.61
CA PRO A 37 -8.75 -1.01 -43.24
C PRO A 37 -7.54 -1.91 -43.54
N LEU A 38 -6.70 -2.14 -42.53
CA LEU A 38 -5.65 -3.14 -42.58
C LEU A 38 -6.29 -4.52 -42.71
N ASP A 39 -6.08 -5.13 -43.88
CA ASP A 39 -6.57 -6.45 -44.23
C ASP A 39 -5.97 -7.50 -43.29
N ARG A 40 -6.82 -8.15 -42.48
CA ARG A 40 -6.41 -9.08 -41.41
C ARG A 40 -5.59 -10.26 -41.93
N ARG A 41 -5.70 -10.58 -43.23
CA ARG A 41 -4.91 -11.64 -43.88
C ARG A 41 -3.47 -11.22 -44.18
N ALA A 42 -3.22 -9.93 -44.45
CA ALA A 42 -1.86 -9.42 -44.68
C ALA A 42 -1.02 -9.41 -43.40
N PHE A 43 -1.65 -9.23 -42.22
CA PHE A 43 -0.97 -9.31 -40.93
C PHE A 43 -0.54 -10.75 -40.59
N ALA A 44 -1.39 -11.74 -40.88
CA ALA A 44 -1.07 -13.15 -40.64
C ALA A 44 0.05 -13.67 -41.55
N GLY A 45 0.11 -13.20 -42.81
CA GLY A 45 1.18 -13.58 -43.75
C GLY A 45 2.56 -13.05 -43.35
N ASN A 46 2.63 -11.82 -42.81
CA ASN A 46 3.90 -11.22 -42.38
C ASN A 46 4.40 -11.73 -41.01
N ALA A 47 3.52 -12.28 -40.17
CA ALA A 47 3.91 -12.88 -38.88
C ALA A 47 4.68 -14.21 -39.03
N ALA A 48 4.49 -14.93 -40.15
CA ALA A 48 5.14 -16.22 -40.38
C ALA A 48 6.64 -16.10 -40.76
N VAL A 49 7.05 -14.97 -41.36
CA VAL A 49 8.45 -14.73 -41.76
C VAL A 49 9.24 -14.04 -40.65
N ALA A 50 8.59 -13.29 -39.76
CA ALA A 50 9.23 -12.68 -38.60
C ALA A 50 9.52 -13.66 -37.43
N LEU A 51 8.92 -14.85 -37.43
CA LEU A 51 9.14 -15.87 -36.40
C LEU A 51 10.45 -16.66 -36.55
N ALA A 52 11.09 -16.64 -37.73
CA ALA A 52 12.36 -17.33 -37.96
C ALA A 52 13.58 -16.54 -37.46
N GLY A 53 13.43 -15.24 -37.15
CA GLY A 53 14.51 -14.39 -36.63
C GLY A 53 14.50 -14.19 -35.11
N LEU A 54 13.43 -14.60 -34.42
CA LEU A 54 13.23 -14.31 -32.99
C LEU A 54 13.68 -15.44 -32.04
N THR A 55 14.31 -16.50 -32.55
CA THR A 55 14.96 -17.52 -31.71
C THR A 55 16.45 -17.23 -31.48
N ALA A 56 17.03 -16.25 -32.18
CA ALA A 56 18.44 -15.86 -32.03
C ALA A 56 18.68 -14.77 -30.96
N PHE A 57 17.62 -14.23 -30.34
CA PHE A 57 17.70 -13.28 -29.23
C PHE A 57 16.89 -13.78 -28.02
N SER A 58 17.09 -15.04 -27.61
CA SER A 58 16.75 -15.42 -26.24
C SER A 58 17.82 -14.86 -25.28
N GLN A 59 17.92 -13.55 -25.18
CA GLN A 59 18.46 -12.95 -23.96
C GLN A 59 17.42 -13.26 -22.88
N GLY A 60 17.76 -14.17 -21.98
CA GLY A 60 16.95 -14.44 -20.82
C GLY A 60 16.64 -13.11 -20.15
N ALA A 61 15.36 -12.74 -20.14
CA ALA A 61 14.89 -11.61 -19.36
C ALA A 61 15.27 -11.90 -17.91
N SER A 62 16.37 -11.31 -17.45
CA SER A 62 16.82 -11.35 -16.07
C SER A 62 15.88 -10.44 -15.27
N ALA A 63 14.65 -10.90 -15.08
CA ALA A 63 13.69 -10.32 -14.15
C ALA A 63 14.05 -10.63 -12.67
N ALA A 64 15.15 -11.36 -12.44
CA ALA A 64 15.57 -11.84 -11.13
C ALA A 64 16.35 -10.81 -10.28
N LYS A 65 16.53 -9.56 -10.72
CA LYS A 65 17.25 -8.53 -9.94
C LYS A 65 16.45 -7.30 -9.54
N TYR A 66 15.15 -7.23 -9.87
CA TYR A 66 14.27 -6.19 -9.31
C TYR A 66 13.56 -6.61 -8.01
N PHE A 67 13.60 -7.91 -7.70
CA PHE A 67 13.23 -8.48 -6.42
C PHE A 67 14.48 -9.11 -5.80
N GLY A 68 15.52 -8.28 -5.60
CA GLY A 68 16.75 -8.71 -4.94
C GLY A 68 16.42 -9.37 -3.60
N ASP A 69 17.24 -10.37 -3.24
CA ASP A 69 17.26 -10.95 -1.90
C ASP A 69 17.14 -9.84 -0.86
N LYS A 70 16.33 -10.06 0.17
CA LYS A 70 16.04 -9.03 1.19
C LYS A 70 17.31 -8.48 1.89
N ASN A 71 18.45 -9.16 1.72
CA ASN A 71 19.73 -8.83 2.30
C ASN A 71 20.69 -8.07 1.36
N ASP A 72 20.31 -7.83 0.10
CA ASP A 72 21.18 -7.26 -0.94
C ASP A 72 20.60 -5.96 -1.52
N TYR A 73 20.01 -5.15 -0.66
CA TYR A 73 19.74 -3.78 -1.00
C TYR A 73 21.00 -2.97 -0.70
N PRO A 74 21.64 -2.37 -1.70
CA PRO A 74 22.96 -1.73 -1.56
C PRO A 74 23.01 -0.56 -0.57
N GLU A 75 21.87 -0.15 -0.01
CA GLU A 75 21.73 0.96 0.94
C GLU A 75 20.91 0.59 2.21
N VAL A 76 20.46 -0.66 2.37
CA VAL A 76 19.74 -1.06 3.60
C VAL A 76 20.75 -1.63 4.58
N VAL A 77 21.08 -0.82 5.59
CA VAL A 77 21.92 -1.24 6.72
C VAL A 77 21.29 -2.46 7.38
N LYS A 78 22.08 -3.51 7.59
CA LYS A 78 21.60 -4.71 8.30
C LYS A 78 21.27 -4.31 9.75
N PRO A 79 20.29 -4.96 10.40
CA PRO A 79 19.96 -4.63 11.79
C PRO A 79 21.14 -4.69 12.76
N GLU A 80 22.13 -5.52 12.46
CA GLU A 80 23.38 -5.70 13.22
C GLU A 80 24.37 -4.54 13.04
N ASP A 81 24.34 -3.88 11.90
CA ASP A 81 25.23 -2.78 11.52
C ASP A 81 24.59 -1.40 11.81
N ALA A 82 23.34 -1.38 12.30
CA ALA A 82 22.57 -0.16 12.50
C ALA A 82 23.09 0.66 13.69
N VAL A 83 23.45 1.93 13.44
CA VAL A 83 23.93 2.84 14.47
C VAL A 83 22.75 3.54 15.12
N LYS A 84 22.67 3.44 16.46
CA LYS A 84 21.56 3.96 17.27
C LYS A 84 22.03 5.13 18.12
N ASP A 85 21.19 6.15 18.24
CA ASP A 85 21.33 7.17 19.28
C ASP A 85 20.67 6.65 20.57
N ASP A 86 21.48 6.28 21.56
CA ASP A 86 21.02 5.72 22.83
C ASP A 86 20.09 6.65 23.62
N ALA A 87 20.26 7.97 23.49
CA ALA A 87 19.41 8.94 24.17
C ALA A 87 18.02 9.01 23.50
N ALA A 88 17.98 9.03 22.16
CA ALA A 88 16.73 9.03 21.39
C ALA A 88 16.01 7.67 21.51
N PHE A 89 16.75 6.55 21.54
CA PHE A 89 16.21 5.20 21.68
C PHE A 89 15.62 4.95 23.07
N GLY A 90 16.22 5.54 24.11
CA GLY A 90 15.75 5.46 25.49
C GLY A 90 14.47 6.25 25.78
N SER A 91 14.07 7.16 24.88
CA SER A 91 12.93 8.06 25.06
C SER A 91 11.59 7.31 25.18
N ALA A 92 10.65 7.92 25.90
CA ALA A 92 9.31 7.36 26.07
C ALA A 92 8.57 7.25 24.72
N GLU A 93 8.82 8.18 23.81
CA GLU A 93 8.20 8.25 22.49
C GLU A 93 8.64 7.07 21.61
N THR A 94 9.94 6.80 21.50
CA THR A 94 10.47 5.67 20.73
C THR A 94 9.98 4.34 21.31
N LYS A 95 9.98 4.17 22.64
CA LYS A 95 9.46 2.96 23.29
C LYS A 95 7.96 2.76 23.04
N SER A 96 7.17 3.83 23.09
CA SER A 96 5.74 3.78 22.77
C SER A 96 5.53 3.39 21.31
N ALA A 97 6.25 4.02 20.39
CA ALA A 97 6.17 3.73 18.96
C ALA A 97 6.51 2.25 18.64
N VAL A 98 7.55 1.70 19.27
CA VAL A 98 7.90 0.28 19.15
C VAL A 98 6.81 -0.63 19.72
N SER A 99 6.18 -0.23 20.83
CA SER A 99 5.04 -0.96 21.40
C SER A 99 3.85 -0.96 20.44
N ASP A 100 3.54 0.18 19.81
CA ASP A 100 2.46 0.30 18.83
C ASP A 100 2.73 -0.59 17.61
N ILE A 101 3.96 -0.60 17.08
CA ILE A 101 4.36 -1.49 15.97
C ILE A 101 4.17 -2.97 16.35
N LYS A 102 4.52 -3.37 17.58
CA LYS A 102 4.25 -4.73 18.09
C LYS A 102 2.76 -5.02 18.16
N GLY A 103 1.94 -4.06 18.56
CA GLY A 103 0.48 -4.16 18.55
C GLY A 103 -0.08 -4.37 17.14
N TYR A 104 0.40 -3.61 16.16
CA TYR A 104 0.01 -3.81 14.75
C TYR A 104 0.41 -5.19 14.22
N LYS A 105 1.60 -5.70 14.58
CA LYS A 105 2.01 -7.07 14.25
C LYS A 105 1.04 -8.10 14.84
N GLN A 106 0.65 -7.96 16.12
CA GLN A 106 -0.32 -8.85 16.75
C GLN A 106 -1.67 -8.81 16.01
N ALA A 107 -2.14 -7.62 15.63
CA ALA A 107 -3.37 -7.48 14.83
C ALA A 107 -3.29 -8.21 13.48
N VAL A 108 -2.13 -8.24 12.81
CA VAL A 108 -1.93 -9.02 11.58
C VAL A 108 -2.01 -10.51 11.85
N VAL A 109 -1.43 -11.00 12.95
CA VAL A 109 -1.52 -12.41 13.36
C VAL A 109 -2.96 -12.81 13.68
N GLU A 110 -3.72 -11.91 14.31
CA GLU A 110 -5.15 -12.12 14.55
C GLU A 110 -5.94 -12.19 13.24
N LEU A 111 -5.66 -11.31 12.26
CA LEU A 111 -6.27 -11.37 10.93
C LEU A 111 -5.93 -12.67 10.19
N GLN A 112 -4.69 -13.15 10.30
CA GLN A 112 -4.31 -14.46 9.75
C GLN A 112 -5.07 -15.60 10.41
N SER A 113 -5.25 -15.54 11.73
CA SER A 113 -5.99 -16.54 12.49
C SER A 113 -7.47 -16.52 12.15
N ALA A 114 -8.06 -15.33 12.03
CA ALA A 114 -9.44 -15.14 11.58
C ALA A 114 -9.66 -15.68 10.16
N LEU A 115 -8.73 -15.42 9.23
CA LEU A 115 -8.80 -15.94 7.86
C LEU A 115 -8.71 -17.48 7.81
N LYS A 116 -7.92 -18.09 8.70
CA LYS A 116 -7.81 -19.55 8.82
C LYS A 116 -9.07 -20.17 9.41
N ALA A 117 -9.66 -19.52 10.41
CA ALA A 117 -10.87 -20.00 11.09
C ALA A 117 -12.11 -19.87 10.20
N ASP A 118 -12.27 -18.72 9.53
CA ASP A 118 -13.36 -18.46 8.60
C ASP A 118 -12.84 -17.79 7.31
N PRO A 119 -12.75 -18.55 6.20
CA PRO A 119 -12.34 -18.00 4.90
C PRO A 119 -13.26 -16.89 4.37
N GLN A 120 -14.50 -16.81 4.84
CA GLN A 120 -15.48 -15.81 4.41
C GLN A 120 -15.58 -14.61 5.35
N ALA A 121 -14.75 -14.55 6.41
CA ALA A 121 -14.77 -13.46 7.39
C ALA A 121 -14.62 -12.06 6.76
N ASP A 122 -15.28 -11.07 7.33
CA ASP A 122 -15.11 -9.67 6.92
C ASP A 122 -13.85 -9.05 7.54
N LEU A 123 -12.72 -9.44 6.96
CA LEU A 123 -11.40 -8.94 7.38
C LEU A 123 -11.19 -7.47 7.07
N ARG A 124 -11.99 -6.86 6.19
CA ARG A 124 -11.85 -5.45 5.84
C ARG A 124 -12.29 -4.56 6.99
N SER A 125 -13.46 -4.85 7.55
CA SER A 125 -14.00 -4.12 8.69
C SER A 125 -13.11 -4.31 9.92
N GLN A 126 -12.59 -5.53 10.12
CA GLN A 126 -11.63 -5.81 11.18
C GLN A 126 -10.33 -5.01 10.98
N LEU A 127 -9.75 -5.02 9.78
CA LEU A 127 -8.55 -4.24 9.45
C LEU A 127 -8.76 -2.75 9.72
N LYS A 128 -9.85 -2.14 9.26
CA LYS A 128 -10.09 -0.70 9.49
C LYS A 128 -10.22 -0.32 10.96
N ARG A 129 -10.63 -1.26 11.81
CA ARG A 129 -10.75 -1.05 13.26
C ARG A 129 -9.42 -1.19 13.97
N SER A 130 -8.54 -2.09 13.51
CA SER A 130 -7.23 -2.35 14.13
C SER A 130 -6.09 -1.54 13.51
N PHE A 131 -6.19 -1.16 12.24
CA PHE A 131 -5.19 -0.40 11.50
C PHE A 131 -5.63 1.05 11.29
N GLU A 132 -5.15 1.93 12.16
CA GLU A 132 -5.17 3.37 11.92
C GLU A 132 -3.91 3.80 11.16
N TYR A 133 -3.99 3.90 9.82
CA TYR A 133 -2.83 4.17 8.95
C TYR A 133 -2.05 5.44 9.32
N SER A 134 -2.75 6.49 9.80
CA SER A 134 -2.11 7.73 10.25
C SER A 134 -1.19 7.48 11.46
N LYS A 135 -1.71 6.82 12.50
CA LYS A 135 -0.95 6.47 13.70
C LYS A 135 0.18 5.49 13.40
N LEU A 136 -0.06 4.50 12.53
CA LEU A 136 0.96 3.56 12.08
C LEU A 136 2.14 4.30 11.45
N ARG A 137 1.88 5.23 10.51
CA ARG A 137 2.92 6.03 9.87
C ARG A 137 3.70 6.88 10.89
N THR A 138 3.00 7.55 11.80
CA THR A 138 3.65 8.32 12.86
C THR A 138 4.56 7.44 13.71
N SER A 139 4.07 6.27 14.14
CA SER A 139 4.85 5.34 14.97
C SER A 139 6.08 4.81 14.23
N LEU A 140 5.95 4.42 12.96
CA LEU A 140 7.08 3.94 12.16
C LEU A 140 8.15 5.03 11.98
N ASN A 141 7.75 6.26 11.68
CA ASN A 141 8.67 7.39 11.53
C ASN A 141 9.36 7.76 12.86
N THR A 142 8.60 7.81 13.97
CA THR A 142 9.15 8.09 15.30
C THR A 142 10.15 7.02 15.73
N ALA A 143 9.85 5.75 15.45
CA ALA A 143 10.76 4.64 15.77
C ALA A 143 12.06 4.72 14.95
N GLY A 144 11.98 5.14 13.68
CA GLY A 144 13.14 5.31 12.80
C GLY A 144 14.02 6.52 13.12
N ALA A 145 13.47 7.58 13.73
CA ALA A 145 14.19 8.82 14.00
C ALA A 145 15.38 8.67 14.98
N ALA A 146 15.43 7.57 15.74
CA ALA A 146 16.51 7.27 16.68
C ALA A 146 17.79 6.67 16.03
N PHE A 147 17.78 6.45 14.72
CA PHE A 147 18.90 5.86 13.97
C PHE A 147 19.69 6.91 13.21
N ASP A 148 20.89 6.57 12.74
CA ASP A 148 21.67 7.40 11.83
C ASP A 148 21.09 7.43 10.39
N GLU A 149 21.54 8.37 9.56
CA GLU A 149 21.00 8.64 8.21
C GLU A 149 20.94 7.39 7.32
N ASP A 150 21.99 6.56 7.31
CA ASP A 150 22.05 5.38 6.45
C ASP A 150 21.06 4.30 6.92
N SER A 151 20.95 4.07 8.24
CA SER A 151 19.95 3.16 8.80
C SER A 151 18.53 3.70 8.61
N GLN A 152 18.33 5.02 8.73
CA GLN A 152 17.05 5.68 8.50
C GLN A 152 16.55 5.45 7.08
N ARG A 153 17.41 5.52 6.05
CA ARG A 153 17.03 5.23 4.66
C ARG A 153 16.50 3.80 4.49
N GLY A 154 17.13 2.84 5.17
CA GLY A 154 16.66 1.46 5.21
C GLY A 154 15.29 1.33 5.88
N LEU A 155 15.11 1.94 7.05
CA LEU A 155 13.86 1.93 7.81
C LEU A 155 12.72 2.66 7.10
N ASP A 156 13.00 3.75 6.40
CA ASP A 156 12.04 4.48 5.57
C ASP A 156 11.52 3.62 4.43
N ARG A 157 12.39 2.81 3.82
CA ARG A 157 12.00 1.88 2.79
C ARG A 157 11.10 0.78 3.34
N ILE A 158 11.45 0.19 4.48
CA ILE A 158 10.61 -0.79 5.18
C ILE A 158 9.25 -0.17 5.55
N THR A 159 9.25 1.07 6.04
CA THR A 159 8.03 1.83 6.36
C THR A 159 7.12 1.99 5.16
N ARG A 160 7.68 2.31 3.98
CA ARG A 160 6.90 2.40 2.73
C ARG A 160 6.30 1.05 2.34
N LEU A 161 7.08 -0.03 2.44
CA LEU A 161 6.61 -1.39 2.14
C LEU A 161 5.43 -1.79 3.05
N ILE A 162 5.57 -1.59 4.37
CA ILE A 162 4.52 -1.89 5.35
C ILE A 162 3.21 -1.16 5.01
N LEU A 163 3.29 0.15 4.72
CA LEU A 163 2.12 0.95 4.38
C LEU A 163 1.49 0.50 3.06
N GLN A 164 2.31 0.20 2.05
CA GLN A 164 1.85 -0.31 0.76
C GLN A 164 1.14 -1.66 0.93
N ASP A 165 1.75 -2.62 1.62
CA ASP A 165 1.20 -3.96 1.80
C ASP A 165 -0.08 -3.95 2.65
N ALA A 166 -0.20 -3.05 3.62
CA ALA A 166 -1.44 -2.86 4.38
C ALA A 166 -2.59 -2.37 3.48
N VAL A 167 -2.32 -1.38 2.61
CA VAL A 167 -3.32 -0.88 1.64
C VAL A 167 -3.65 -1.93 0.59
N GLU A 168 -2.66 -2.64 0.06
CA GLU A 168 -2.86 -3.72 -0.91
C GLU A 168 -3.65 -4.89 -0.30
N PHE A 169 -3.48 -5.18 0.99
CA PHE A 169 -4.31 -6.14 1.71
C PHE A 169 -5.75 -5.63 1.86
N GLU A 170 -5.97 -4.35 2.16
CA GLU A 170 -7.32 -3.78 2.20
C GLU A 170 -8.02 -3.93 0.84
N GLU A 171 -7.34 -3.58 -0.25
CA GLU A 171 -7.86 -3.74 -1.61
C GLU A 171 -8.12 -5.22 -1.95
N ALA A 172 -7.21 -6.10 -1.54
CA ALA A 172 -7.40 -7.54 -1.67
C ALA A 172 -8.58 -8.06 -0.85
N SER A 173 -8.90 -7.46 0.30
CA SER A 173 -10.00 -7.92 1.15
C SER A 173 -11.40 -7.60 0.59
N LYS A 174 -11.49 -6.66 -0.37
CA LYS A 174 -12.76 -6.25 -0.99
C LYS A 174 -13.43 -7.42 -1.70
N LEU A 175 -14.69 -7.65 -1.36
CA LEU A 175 -15.59 -8.56 -2.04
C LEU A 175 -16.83 -7.80 -2.52
N LYS A 176 -17.38 -8.26 -3.63
CA LYS A 176 -18.72 -7.85 -4.05
C LYS A 176 -19.73 -8.48 -3.10
N PRO A 177 -20.78 -7.76 -2.68
CA PRO A 177 -21.84 -8.31 -1.85
C PRO A 177 -22.46 -9.53 -2.55
N GLY A 178 -22.71 -10.60 -1.79
CA GLY A 178 -23.31 -11.83 -2.30
C GLY A 178 -22.36 -12.76 -3.09
N THR A 179 -21.05 -12.47 -3.14
CA THR A 179 -20.06 -13.34 -3.78
C THR A 179 -19.15 -14.02 -2.76
N THR A 180 -19.04 -15.34 -2.83
CA THR A 180 -18.13 -16.15 -2.00
C THR A 180 -16.69 -16.01 -2.46
N ARG A 181 -15.72 -15.97 -1.53
CA ARG A 181 -14.28 -16.02 -1.87
C ARG A 181 -13.91 -17.34 -2.52
N ASN A 182 -13.19 -17.25 -3.64
CA ASN A 182 -12.52 -18.37 -4.30
C ASN A 182 -11.14 -18.63 -3.66
N GLN A 183 -10.64 -19.86 -3.80
CA GLN A 183 -9.34 -20.31 -3.31
C GLN A 183 -8.16 -19.43 -3.76
N ARG A 184 -8.17 -18.94 -5.01
CA ARG A 184 -7.13 -18.01 -5.51
C ARG A 184 -7.11 -16.68 -4.76
N LYS A 185 -8.28 -16.21 -4.31
CA LYS A 185 -8.39 -14.96 -3.54
C LYS A 185 -7.89 -15.19 -2.11
N LEU A 186 -8.22 -16.33 -1.52
CA LEU A 186 -7.73 -16.73 -0.20
C LEU A 186 -6.21 -16.85 -0.19
N SER A 187 -5.60 -17.52 -1.18
CA SER A 187 -4.13 -17.63 -1.26
C SER A 187 -3.44 -16.28 -1.44
N LEU A 188 -4.04 -15.36 -2.21
CA LEU A 188 -3.54 -14.00 -2.37
C LEU A 188 -3.59 -13.23 -1.03
N MET A 189 -4.71 -13.31 -0.31
CA MET A 189 -4.86 -12.66 1.00
C MET A 189 -3.89 -13.21 2.04
N THR A 190 -3.73 -14.53 2.10
CA THR A 190 -2.72 -15.17 2.98
C THR A 190 -1.32 -14.71 2.63
N THR A 191 -0.97 -14.69 1.34
CA THR A 191 0.35 -14.20 0.89
C THR A 191 0.57 -12.74 1.33
N LYS A 192 -0.43 -11.88 1.19
CA LYS A 192 -0.35 -10.47 1.59
C LYS A 192 -0.18 -10.30 3.09
N LEU A 193 -0.95 -11.03 3.89
CA LEU A 193 -0.80 -11.00 5.35
C LEU A 193 0.56 -11.56 5.81
N THR A 194 1.09 -12.57 5.13
CA THR A 194 2.43 -13.11 5.42
C THR A 194 3.53 -12.09 5.10
N LYS A 195 3.41 -11.37 3.98
CA LYS A 195 4.37 -10.31 3.61
C LYS A 195 4.33 -9.16 4.61
N LEU A 196 3.14 -8.64 4.91
CA LEU A 196 2.96 -7.58 5.90
C LEU A 196 3.54 -7.98 7.27
N SER A 197 3.29 -9.20 7.73
CA SER A 197 3.89 -9.72 8.97
C SER A 197 5.42 -9.78 8.89
N SER A 198 5.97 -10.23 7.76
CA SER A 198 7.41 -10.33 7.56
C SER A 198 8.10 -8.96 7.54
N GLU A 199 7.46 -7.93 7.02
CA GLU A 199 8.02 -6.56 6.97
C GLU A 199 7.96 -5.90 8.35
N LEU A 200 6.88 -6.11 9.11
CA LEU A 200 6.80 -5.72 10.52
C LEU A 200 7.86 -6.44 11.36
N ASP A 201 8.12 -7.73 11.09
CA ASP A 201 9.22 -8.46 11.72
C ASP A 201 10.58 -7.91 11.35
N GLU A 202 10.77 -7.51 10.10
CA GLU A 202 12.02 -6.90 9.62
C GLU A 202 12.28 -5.56 10.31
N MET A 203 11.26 -4.70 10.44
CA MET A 203 11.31 -3.46 11.22
C MET A 203 11.67 -3.73 12.68
N LEU A 204 11.04 -4.73 13.31
CA LEU A 204 11.26 -5.05 14.72
C LEU A 204 12.66 -5.63 15.02
N LYS A 205 13.37 -6.19 14.04
CA LYS A 205 14.76 -6.66 14.23
C LYS A 205 15.74 -5.52 14.55
N PHE A 206 15.40 -4.29 14.20
CA PHE A 206 16.22 -3.12 14.52
C PHE A 206 16.11 -2.69 15.99
N PHE A 207 15.12 -3.19 16.75
CA PHE A 207 14.83 -2.79 18.13
C PHE A 207 15.09 -3.92 19.13
#